data_AF-A0A7K1B4Q1-F1
#
_entry.id   AF-A0A7K1B4Q1-F1
#
_cell.length_a   1.000
_cell.length_b   1.000
_cell.length_c   1.000
_cell.angle_alpha   90.00
_cell.angle_beta   90.00
_cell.angle_gamma   90.00
#
_symmetry.space_group_name_H-M   'P 1'
#
loop_
_entity.id
_entity.type
_entity.pdbx_description
1 polymer ?
#
loop_
_entity_poly.entity_id
_entity_poly.type
_entity_poly.pdbx_seq_one_letter_code
_entity_poly.pdbx_strand_id
1 'polypeptide(L)'
;MTGWPGGHASEASLLAVRSGLAEPLADLRAQTRHECPGRTAAIIDARIGQMITGQGGLEPFGELTDAEQAVVAVAEQFLLDAHGVDDALMARLTASYTPAETIAIMFQLAFADGFTKLRRVMGLPSDHQGGDD
;
A
#
# COMPACT_ATOMS: atom_id res chain seq x y z
N MET A 1 9.18 16.24 -26.50
CA MET A 1 8.75 16.34 -25.10
C MET A 1 9.66 15.45 -24.27
N THR A 2 10.61 16.04 -23.55
CA THR A 2 11.45 15.32 -22.59
C THR A 2 10.55 14.89 -21.43
N GLY A 3 10.20 13.60 -21.40
CA GLY A 3 9.24 13.05 -20.45
C GLY A 3 9.66 13.30 -19.00
N TRP A 4 8.69 13.66 -18.19
CA TRP A 4 8.77 13.64 -16.73
C TRP A 4 9.12 12.22 -16.24
N PRO A 5 10.07 12.10 -15.32
CA PRO A 5 11.50 12.05 -15.59
C PRO A 5 11.92 10.78 -16.37
N GLY A 6 12.23 10.97 -17.66
CA GLY A 6 12.77 9.97 -18.57
C GLY A 6 14.24 9.66 -18.28
N GLY A 7 14.48 8.75 -17.35
CA GLY A 7 15.83 8.21 -17.10
C GLY A 7 16.03 7.34 -15.86
N HIS A 8 15.05 7.24 -14.94
CA HIS A 8 15.22 6.40 -13.75
C HIS A 8 14.68 4.98 -13.99
N ALA A 9 15.53 3.98 -13.79
CA ALA A 9 15.23 2.57 -14.01
C ALA A 9 14.53 1.88 -12.83
N SER A 10 14.44 2.51 -11.65
CA SER A 10 13.82 1.92 -10.45
C SER A 10 13.29 2.97 -9.46
N GLU A 11 12.36 2.54 -8.59
CA GLU A 11 11.83 3.36 -7.47
C GLU A 11 12.95 3.78 -6.50
N ALA A 12 13.88 2.87 -6.19
CA ALA A 12 15.04 3.16 -5.36
C ALA A 12 15.93 4.25 -5.97
N SER A 13 16.17 4.21 -7.28
CA SER A 13 16.94 5.25 -7.98
C SER A 13 16.26 6.62 -7.95
N LEU A 14 14.93 6.69 -7.84
CA LEU A 14 14.19 7.94 -7.70
C LEU A 14 14.29 8.49 -6.29
N LEU A 15 14.11 7.65 -5.28
CA LEU A 15 14.25 8.05 -3.89
C LEU A 15 15.68 8.51 -3.57
N ALA A 16 16.69 7.90 -4.21
CA ALA A 16 18.09 8.29 -4.09
C ALA A 16 18.39 9.72 -4.59
N VAL A 17 17.56 10.31 -5.45
CA VAL A 17 17.65 11.75 -5.83
C VAL A 17 17.42 12.65 -4.61
N ARG A 18 16.80 12.13 -3.56
CA ARG A 18 16.68 12.72 -2.24
C ARG A 18 17.44 11.85 -1.23
N SER A 19 18.76 11.82 -1.35
CA SER A 19 19.65 10.98 -0.54
C SER A 19 19.39 11.05 0.98
N GLY A 20 18.95 12.20 1.51
CA GLY A 20 18.60 12.35 2.92
C GLY A 20 17.25 11.74 3.35
N LEU A 21 16.42 11.27 2.41
CA LEU A 21 15.11 10.68 2.67
C LEU A 21 15.03 9.19 2.32
N ALA A 22 15.93 8.66 1.49
CA ALA A 22 15.83 7.30 0.97
C ALA A 22 15.86 6.23 2.08
N GLU A 23 16.85 6.30 2.97
CA GLU A 23 17.02 5.33 4.08
C GLU A 23 15.92 5.48 5.15
N PRO A 24 15.63 6.68 5.70
CA PRO A 24 14.52 6.84 6.65
C PRO A 24 13.17 6.38 6.12
N LEU A 25 12.91 6.57 4.82
CA LEU A 25 11.67 6.16 4.19
C LEU A 25 11.59 4.64 3.98
N ALA A 26 12.71 4.00 3.61
CA ALA A 26 12.78 2.55 3.51
C ALA A 26 12.55 1.90 4.88
N ASP A 27 13.20 2.42 5.93
CA ASP A 27 13.03 1.94 7.30
C ASP A 27 11.60 2.10 7.80
N LEU A 28 11.00 3.29 7.58
CA LEU A 28 9.63 3.54 8.01
C LEU A 28 8.63 2.61 7.31
N ARG A 29 8.82 2.31 6.02
CA ARG A 29 7.98 1.35 5.27
C ARG A 29 8.14 -0.07 5.81
N ALA A 30 9.38 -0.50 6.06
CA ALA A 30 9.66 -1.83 6.59
C ALA A 30 9.06 -2.01 7.98
N GLN A 31 9.24 -1.02 8.86
CA GLN A 31 8.68 -1.00 10.21
C GLN A 31 7.14 -1.01 10.17
N THR A 32 6.53 -0.15 9.35
CA THR A 32 5.07 -0.10 9.17
C THR A 32 4.50 -1.44 8.73
N ARG A 33 5.14 -2.08 7.74
CA ARG A 33 4.73 -3.42 7.28
C ARG A 33 4.81 -4.45 8.40
N HIS A 34 5.87 -4.40 9.21
CA HIS A 34 6.08 -5.33 10.31
C HIS A 34 5.06 -5.15 11.43
N GLU A 35 4.64 -3.91 11.70
CA GLU A 35 3.64 -3.58 12.72
C GLU A 35 2.20 -3.85 12.28
N CYS A 36 1.95 -4.10 10.99
CA CYS A 36 0.64 -4.51 10.51
C CYS A 36 0.27 -5.91 11.03
N PRO A 37 -0.93 -6.11 11.57
CA PRO A 37 -1.34 -7.37 12.16
C PRO A 37 -1.54 -8.47 11.11
N GLY A 38 -1.03 -9.66 11.38
CA GLY A 38 -1.26 -10.85 10.55
C GLY A 38 -0.88 -10.64 9.08
N ARG A 39 -1.83 -10.89 8.18
CA ARG A 39 -1.65 -10.75 6.72
C ARG A 39 -2.18 -9.42 6.15
N THR A 40 -2.53 -8.45 6.99
CA THR A 40 -3.20 -7.20 6.56
C THR A 40 -2.35 -6.35 5.63
N ALA A 41 -1.04 -6.23 5.85
CA ALA A 41 -0.17 -5.46 4.95
C ALA A 41 -0.17 -6.00 3.51
N ALA A 42 -0.12 -7.33 3.37
CA ALA A 42 -0.17 -7.98 2.06
C ALA A 42 -1.54 -7.82 1.38
N ILE A 43 -2.63 -7.88 2.15
CA ILE A 43 -3.99 -7.60 1.66
C ILE A 43 -4.11 -6.16 1.15
N ILE A 44 -3.58 -5.19 1.91
CA ILE A 44 -3.58 -3.77 1.53
C ILE A 44 -2.82 -3.57 0.22
N ASP A 45 -1.60 -4.11 0.12
CA ASP A 45 -0.79 -4.02 -1.09
C ASP A 45 -1.51 -4.62 -2.31
N ALA A 46 -2.11 -5.80 -2.14
CA ALA A 46 -2.82 -6.49 -3.21
C ALA A 46 -4.05 -5.71 -3.66
N ARG A 47 -4.87 -5.21 -2.72
CA ARG A 47 -6.09 -4.47 -3.06
C ARG A 47 -5.78 -3.12 -3.71
N ILE A 48 -4.85 -2.36 -3.13
CA ILE A 48 -4.41 -1.07 -3.69
C ILE A 48 -3.75 -1.28 -5.06
N GLY A 49 -2.88 -2.29 -5.17
CA GLY A 49 -2.28 -2.72 -6.42
C GLY A 49 -3.32 -3.01 -7.50
N GLN A 50 -4.34 -3.81 -7.15
CA GLN A 50 -5.45 -4.13 -8.05
C GLN A 50 -6.24 -2.90 -8.47
N MET A 51 -6.62 -2.02 -7.54
CA MET A 51 -7.42 -0.84 -7.86
C MET A 51 -6.66 0.18 -8.70
N ILE A 52 -5.35 0.33 -8.48
CA ILE A 52 -4.53 1.27 -9.24
C ILE A 52 -4.10 0.68 -10.58
N THR A 53 -3.78 -0.61 -10.68
CA THR A 53 -3.20 -1.16 -11.92
C THR A 53 -4.18 -1.97 -12.76
N GLY A 54 -5.30 -2.40 -12.16
CA GLY A 54 -6.22 -3.38 -12.75
C GLY A 54 -5.65 -4.80 -12.82
N GLN A 55 -4.50 -5.07 -12.17
CA GLN A 55 -3.81 -6.36 -12.19
C GLN A 55 -3.77 -6.99 -10.79
N GLY A 56 -3.80 -8.31 -10.74
CA GLY A 56 -3.85 -9.07 -9.49
C GLY A 56 -5.20 -8.94 -8.77
N GLY A 57 -5.20 -9.29 -7.49
CA GLY A 57 -6.40 -9.22 -6.66
C GLY A 57 -6.24 -9.95 -5.33
N LEU A 58 -7.38 -10.19 -4.69
CA LEU A 58 -7.45 -10.78 -3.36
C LEU A 58 -7.64 -12.31 -3.39
N GLU A 59 -7.76 -12.91 -4.57
CA GLU A 59 -7.96 -14.35 -4.75
C GLU A 59 -6.90 -15.21 -4.04
N PRO A 60 -5.59 -14.86 -4.03
CA PRO A 60 -4.58 -15.64 -3.32
C PRO A 60 -4.75 -15.70 -1.80
N PHE A 61 -5.53 -14.78 -1.21
CA PHE A 61 -5.78 -14.75 0.23
C PHE A 61 -6.95 -15.66 0.64
N GLY A 62 -7.70 -16.21 -0.33
CA GLY A 62 -8.89 -17.02 -0.05
C GLY A 62 -9.97 -16.21 0.65
N GLU A 63 -10.73 -16.87 1.52
CA GLU A 63 -11.77 -16.19 2.30
C GLU A 63 -11.14 -15.22 3.31
N LEU A 64 -11.67 -13.99 3.32
CA LEU A 64 -11.26 -12.94 4.24
C LEU A 64 -12.15 -12.94 5.47
N THR A 65 -11.51 -12.84 6.63
CA THR A 65 -12.21 -12.62 7.91
C THR A 65 -12.90 -11.26 7.94
N ASP A 66 -13.87 -11.08 8.84
CA ASP A 66 -14.55 -9.78 9.02
C ASP A 66 -13.57 -8.63 9.31
N ALA A 67 -12.52 -8.90 10.08
CA ALA A 67 -11.45 -7.94 10.38
C ALA A 67 -10.71 -7.53 9.10
N GLU A 68 -10.36 -8.50 8.24
CA GLU A 68 -9.67 -8.25 6.98
C GLU A 68 -10.58 -7.55 5.95
N GLN A 69 -11.87 -7.87 5.93
CA GLN A 69 -12.85 -7.15 5.12
C GLN A 69 -12.97 -5.68 5.56
N ALA A 70 -12.86 -5.39 6.85
CA ALA A 70 -12.81 -4.01 7.34
C ALA A 70 -11.58 -3.27 6.80
N VAL A 71 -10.41 -3.91 6.77
CA VAL A 71 -9.18 -3.35 6.17
C VAL A 71 -9.37 -3.08 4.68
N VAL A 72 -9.92 -4.04 3.93
CA VAL A 72 -10.18 -3.90 2.49
C VAL A 72 -11.10 -2.72 2.20
N ALA A 73 -12.19 -2.57 2.94
CA ALA A 73 -13.12 -1.48 2.74
C ALA A 73 -12.53 -0.10 3.09
N VAL A 74 -11.66 -0.02 4.11
CA VAL A 74 -10.91 1.21 4.40
C VAL A 74 -9.96 1.53 3.24
N ALA A 75 -9.24 0.54 2.70
CA ALA A 75 -8.36 0.72 1.55
C ALA A 75 -9.13 1.18 0.29
N GLU A 76 -10.29 0.59 0.03
CA GLU A 76 -11.16 0.97 -1.09
C GLU A 76 -11.68 2.39 -0.95
N GLN A 77 -12.24 2.74 0.21
CA GLN A 77 -12.79 4.05 0.46
C GLN A 77 -11.70 5.12 0.42
N PHE A 78 -10.55 4.87 1.05
CA PHE A 78 -9.41 5.81 1.02
C PHE A 78 -8.96 6.12 -0.41
N LEU A 79 -8.92 5.10 -1.28
CA LEU A 79 -8.45 5.27 -2.65
C LEU A 79 -9.48 5.97 -3.56
N LEU A 80 -10.77 5.72 -3.33
CA LEU A 80 -11.87 6.32 -4.09
C LEU A 80 -12.17 7.76 -3.64
N ASP A 81 -12.31 7.94 -2.33
CA ASP A 81 -12.57 9.21 -1.67
C ASP A 81 -12.14 9.15 -0.20
N ALA A 82 -10.94 9.66 0.08
CA ALA A 82 -10.38 9.72 1.43
C ALA A 82 -11.25 10.53 2.41
N HIS A 83 -12.10 11.45 1.93
CA HIS A 83 -13.04 12.17 2.79
C HIS A 83 -14.24 11.31 3.22
N GLY A 84 -14.49 10.21 2.51
CA GLY A 84 -15.50 9.23 2.88
C GLY A 84 -15.02 8.18 3.88
N VAL A 85 -13.76 8.23 4.33
CA VAL A 85 -13.32 7.45 5.50
C VAL A 85 -13.93 8.10 6.74
N ASP A 86 -15.07 7.55 7.17
CA ASP A 86 -15.89 8.11 8.23
C ASP A 86 -15.75 7.36 9.58
N ASP A 87 -16.42 7.89 10.60
CA ASP A 87 -16.40 7.32 11.95
C ASP A 87 -16.96 5.89 12.00
N ALA A 88 -17.93 5.55 11.15
CA ALA A 88 -18.52 4.22 11.12
C ALA A 88 -17.54 3.18 10.56
N LEU A 89 -16.83 3.55 9.48
CA LEU A 89 -15.81 2.71 8.88
C LEU A 89 -14.62 2.52 9.81
N MET A 90 -14.17 3.59 10.48
CA MET A 90 -13.11 3.52 11.48
C MET A 90 -13.53 2.74 12.72
N ALA A 91 -14.77 2.90 13.21
CA ALA A 91 -15.29 2.10 14.31
C ALA A 91 -15.23 0.60 14.00
N ARG A 92 -15.61 0.20 12.77
CA ARG A 92 -15.52 -1.20 12.34
C ARG A 92 -14.07 -1.71 12.30
N LEU A 93 -13.12 -0.90 11.83
CA LEU A 93 -11.70 -1.25 11.86
C LEU A 93 -11.19 -1.43 13.30
N THR A 94 -11.47 -0.44 14.16
CA THR A 94 -10.99 -0.43 15.56
C THR A 94 -11.69 -1.45 16.47
N ALA A 95 -12.77 -2.09 16.01
CA ALA A 95 -13.39 -3.22 16.70
C ALA A 95 -12.51 -4.48 16.68
N SER A 96 -11.60 -4.59 15.70
CA SER A 96 -10.73 -5.77 15.51
C SER A 96 -9.25 -5.49 15.73
N TYR A 97 -8.84 -4.23 15.70
CA TYR A 97 -7.43 -3.84 15.79
C TYR A 97 -7.21 -2.81 16.89
N THR A 98 -6.09 -2.94 17.59
CA THR A 98 -5.62 -1.97 18.56
C THR A 98 -5.33 -0.61 17.90
N PRO A 99 -5.21 0.48 18.68
CA PRO A 99 -4.83 1.77 18.13
C PRO A 99 -3.47 1.74 17.39
N ALA A 100 -2.50 0.99 17.89
CA ALA A 100 -1.18 0.87 17.26
C ALA A 100 -1.27 0.14 15.91
N GLU A 101 -1.98 -0.99 15.86
CA GLU A 101 -2.22 -1.72 14.62
C GLU A 101 -3.04 -0.89 13.61
N THR A 102 -4.01 -0.13 14.09
CA THR A 102 -4.81 0.78 13.25
C THR A 102 -3.92 1.84 12.61
N ILE A 103 -2.99 2.43 13.37
CA ILE A 103 -2.01 3.38 12.84
C ILE A 103 -1.13 2.71 11.79
N ALA A 104 -0.58 1.52 12.07
CA ALA A 104 0.23 0.76 11.12
C ALA A 104 -0.53 0.46 9.81
N ILE A 105 -1.79 0.04 9.91
CA ILE A 105 -2.68 -0.18 8.75
C ILE A 105 -2.82 1.10 7.92
N MET A 106 -3.08 2.25 8.55
CA MET A 106 -3.25 3.52 7.85
C MET A 106 -1.95 4.00 7.18
N PHE A 107 -0.78 3.81 7.82
CA PHE A 107 0.50 4.10 7.19
C PHE A 107 0.79 3.16 6.02
N GLN A 108 0.52 1.86 6.16
CA GLN A 108 0.71 0.89 5.09
C GLN A 108 -0.15 1.23 3.88
N LEU A 109 -1.39 1.64 4.11
CA LEU A 109 -2.31 2.11 3.10
C LEU A 109 -1.74 3.32 2.35
N ALA A 110 -1.30 4.35 3.07
CA ALA A 110 -0.70 5.54 2.48
C ALA A 110 0.57 5.23 1.66
N PHE A 111 1.43 4.34 2.15
CA PHE A 111 2.62 3.91 1.41
C PHE A 111 2.26 3.11 0.16
N ALA A 112 1.41 2.10 0.28
CA ALA A 112 0.99 1.29 -0.84
C ALA A 112 0.35 2.15 -1.94
N ASP A 113 -0.50 3.11 -1.57
CA ASP A 113 -1.12 4.04 -2.52
C ASP A 113 -0.08 4.92 -3.23
N GLY A 114 0.72 5.65 -2.46
CA GLY A 114 1.71 6.60 -2.99
C GLY A 114 2.73 5.93 -3.90
N PHE A 115 3.31 4.81 -3.46
CA PHE A 115 4.33 4.10 -4.22
C PHE A 115 3.77 3.37 -5.44
N THR A 116 2.57 2.78 -5.34
CA THR A 116 1.96 2.14 -6.51
C THR A 116 1.61 3.17 -7.59
N LYS A 117 1.05 4.33 -7.23
CA LYS A 117 0.81 5.43 -8.17
C LYS A 117 2.12 5.94 -8.78
N LEU A 118 3.15 6.13 -7.95
CA LEU A 118 4.47 6.56 -8.42
C LEU A 118 5.03 5.57 -9.45
N ARG A 119 5.08 4.27 -9.14
CA ARG A 119 5.54 3.24 -10.06
C ARG A 119 4.74 3.23 -11.36
N ARG A 120 3.41 3.31 -11.27
CA ARG A 120 2.52 3.34 -12.45
C ARG A 120 2.80 4.53 -13.37
N VAL A 121 2.86 5.75 -12.83
CA VAL A 121 3.11 6.97 -13.60
C VAL A 121 4.50 6.93 -14.25
N MET A 122 5.44 6.27 -13.59
CA MET A 122 6.83 6.16 -14.01
C MET A 122 7.13 4.99 -14.96
N GLY A 123 6.16 4.10 -15.21
CA GLY A 123 6.38 2.88 -15.99
C GLY A 123 7.35 1.89 -15.34
N LEU A 124 7.50 1.93 -14.01
CA LEU A 124 8.36 1.02 -13.26
C LEU A 124 7.68 -0.34 -13.07
N PRO A 125 8.44 -1.45 -13.06
CA PRO A 125 7.89 -2.75 -12.74
C PRO A 125 7.27 -2.75 -11.34
N SER A 126 6.21 -3.54 -11.17
CA SER A 126 5.69 -3.84 -9.84
C SER A 126 6.63 -4.78 -9.10
N ASP A 127 6.71 -4.67 -7.78
CA ASP A 127 7.56 -5.50 -6.90
C ASP A 127 7.21 -7.00 -6.94
N HIS A 128 6.29 -7.44 -7.81
CA HIS A 128 5.91 -8.83 -8.06
C HIS A 128 6.37 -9.32 -9.45
N GLN A 129 7.68 -9.33 -9.69
CA GLN A 129 8.33 -10.24 -10.63
C GLN A 129 9.56 -10.83 -9.95
N GLY A 130 9.34 -11.87 -9.15
CA GLY A 130 10.37 -12.58 -8.40
C GLY A 130 9.91 -13.98 -7.99
N GLY A 131 9.10 -14.63 -8.83
CA GLY A 131 8.91 -16.07 -8.80
C GLY A 131 9.62 -16.64 -10.01
N ASP A 132 10.75 -17.32 -9.77
CA ASP A 132 11.53 -18.03 -10.78
C ASP A 132 10.69 -19.09 -11.52
N ASP A 133 11.02 -19.28 -12.79
CA ASP A 133 10.78 -20.50 -13.58
C ASP A 133 11.42 -21.75 -12.92
#